data_AF-A0A938MB58-F1
#
_entry.id   AF-A0A938MB58-F1
#
_cell.length_a   1.000
_cell.length_b   1.000
_cell.length_c   1.000
_cell.angle_alpha   90.00
_cell.angle_beta   90.00
_cell.angle_gamma   90.00
#
_symmetry.space_group_name_H-M   'P 1'
#
loop_
_entity.id
_entity.type
_entity.pdbx_description
1 polymer ?
#
loop_
_entity_poly.entity_id
_entity_poly.type
_entity_poly.pdbx_seq_one_letter_code
_entity_poly.pdbx_strand_id
1 'polypeptide(L)'
;MVSHGWLALPFLALLGLVGRMAAAQTASGWNAPDRGAKVMALAPGHGVKVPKPEEFLKEWTRGQVALWTKDHLVADWDRLAVELSKAEPPDAQLHAGLPDHISPYGLLVKGNADKDAALGAFVTYCPLCGHRRTEPYVGIADLDPRHYFHARTHCCKQDLYEREQDMPADYTLRPNTVGRFTHLDGTIKTVPGCRFTDKNGWEWELYPGTVVAYLRWVKYTLSMVWSYQEGYLKTGDPLRAHKLAALLDRIADVYPQLPFAYNNEWALGSDGKPLTRAEWEAVKRPVREGDVTVFGKASGHGFYGKWNRSAPVCNRGWRLYPIREARWALTSMRVCASSRFDFALVRQHPAFAAYSRLKYGDPQALERKARGQLMTELALVMKAMPLATDSQYGHATELYGLGGLLQDPYLIEFGAGHAESVLYAGHYADRLIGQGAPNYRALLNPIYDDLKSPTGWLIFQPDFLREHPFFAVASTQRAELKTA
;
A
#
# COMPACT_ATOMS: atom_id res chain seq x y z
N MET A 1 40.08 46.28 72.91
CA MET A 1 39.30 45.03 72.76
C MET A 1 37.90 45.42 72.30
N VAL A 2 37.38 44.71 71.29
CA VAL A 2 35.98 44.70 70.81
C VAL A 2 35.54 45.76 69.77
N SER A 3 35.12 45.18 68.64
CA SER A 3 34.06 45.52 67.65
C SER A 3 34.05 46.87 66.95
N HIS A 4 33.92 46.83 65.63
CA HIS A 4 32.83 47.48 64.89
C HIS A 4 32.40 46.53 63.76
N GLY A 5 31.12 46.17 63.72
CA GLY A 5 30.47 45.60 62.54
C GLY A 5 29.50 46.62 61.97
N TRP A 6 29.33 46.67 60.65
CA TRP A 6 28.16 47.24 59.97
C TRP A 6 27.90 46.49 58.65
N LEU A 7 26.84 45.69 58.68
CA LEU A 7 25.80 45.43 57.67
C LEU A 7 26.06 45.71 56.18
N ALA A 8 26.07 44.62 55.38
CA ALA A 8 25.51 44.59 54.02
C ALA A 8 25.00 43.17 53.66
N LEU A 9 23.72 42.93 53.93
CA LEU A 9 22.84 41.93 53.30
C LEU A 9 21.60 42.74 52.93
N PRO A 10 21.06 42.70 51.68
CA PRO A 10 20.56 41.47 51.09
C PRO A 10 20.64 41.44 49.54
N PHE A 11 21.57 40.70 48.94
CA PHE A 11 21.51 40.45 47.47
C PHE A 11 21.91 39.02 47.05
N LEU A 12 22.48 38.23 47.97
CA LEU A 12 22.97 36.89 47.64
C LEU A 12 21.94 35.76 47.86
N ALA A 13 20.83 36.03 48.54
CA ALA A 13 19.79 35.00 48.78
C ALA A 13 18.79 34.84 47.61
N LEU A 14 18.66 35.83 46.72
CA LEU A 14 17.77 35.71 45.54
C LEU A 14 18.43 35.01 44.34
N LEU A 15 19.76 35.08 44.19
CA LEU A 15 20.47 34.41 43.10
C LEU A 15 20.60 32.89 43.31
N GLY A 16 20.57 32.42 44.57
CA GLY A 16 20.60 30.98 44.89
C GLY A 16 19.29 30.23 44.65
N LEU A 17 18.14 30.92 44.66
CA LEU A 17 16.83 30.32 44.39
C LEU A 17 16.38 30.45 42.93
N VAL A 18 16.75 31.52 42.22
CA VAL A 18 16.48 31.64 40.78
C VAL A 18 17.35 30.66 39.97
N GLY A 19 18.61 30.41 40.41
CA GLY A 19 19.51 29.44 39.77
C GLY A 19 19.17 27.96 40.01
N ARG A 20 18.31 27.64 40.99
CA ARG A 20 17.87 26.26 41.27
C ARG A 20 16.46 25.94 40.79
N MET A 21 15.61 26.96 40.55
CA MET A 21 14.32 26.74 39.88
C MET A 21 14.42 26.78 38.34
N ALA A 22 15.46 27.40 37.76
CA ALA A 22 15.71 27.36 36.32
C ALA A 22 16.35 26.05 35.81
N ALA A 23 16.86 25.20 36.71
CA ALA A 23 17.45 23.90 36.35
C ALA A 23 16.54 22.69 36.62
N ALA A 24 15.38 22.91 37.28
CA ALA A 24 14.43 21.85 37.63
C ALA A 24 13.20 21.80 36.70
N GLN A 25 13.11 22.71 35.74
CA GLN A 25 12.17 22.62 34.62
C GLN A 25 13.00 22.43 33.34
N THR A 26 12.60 21.47 32.51
CA THR A 26 13.18 21.07 31.20
C THR A 26 14.30 20.01 31.18
N ALA A 27 14.33 19.07 32.12
CA ALA A 27 14.95 17.75 31.88
C ALA A 27 13.92 16.70 31.39
N SER A 28 12.68 17.10 31.08
CA SER A 28 11.67 16.29 30.38
C SER A 28 11.73 16.53 28.86
N GLY A 29 12.95 16.54 28.31
CA GLY A 29 13.21 17.03 26.95
C GLY A 29 14.37 16.29 26.28
N TRP A 30 14.44 16.42 24.96
CA TRP A 30 15.45 15.85 24.04
C TRP A 30 16.92 16.07 24.45
N ASN A 31 17.18 17.01 25.36
CA ASN A 31 18.50 17.39 25.86
C ASN A 31 18.85 16.72 27.21
N ALA A 32 18.08 15.71 27.64
CA ALA A 32 18.39 14.98 28.86
C ALA A 32 19.80 14.34 28.77
N PRO A 33 20.69 14.53 29.76
CA PRO A 33 22.06 14.03 29.72
C PRO A 33 22.13 12.49 29.71
N ASP A 34 21.08 11.81 30.16
CA ASP A 34 20.93 10.36 30.12
C ASP A 34 20.19 9.85 28.87
N ARG A 35 19.87 10.72 27.91
CA ARG A 35 19.20 10.34 26.65
C ARG A 35 19.92 9.21 25.94
N GLY A 36 21.24 9.31 25.77
CA GLY A 36 22.01 8.28 25.07
C GLY A 36 21.84 6.90 25.71
N ALA A 37 21.94 6.82 27.04
CA ALA A 37 21.72 5.58 27.78
C ALA A 37 20.27 5.09 27.72
N LYS A 38 19.28 5.99 27.84
CA LYS A 38 17.85 5.66 27.75
C LYS A 38 17.43 5.19 26.36
N VAL A 39 17.94 5.82 25.30
CA VAL A 39 17.70 5.43 23.91
C VAL A 39 18.40 4.10 23.59
N MET A 40 19.63 3.88 24.08
CA MET A 40 20.32 2.60 23.92
C MET A 40 19.66 1.47 24.72
N ALA A 41 19.00 1.77 25.85
CA ALA A 41 18.21 0.81 26.62
C ALA A 41 16.86 0.48 25.94
N LEU A 42 16.37 1.36 25.07
CA LEU A 42 15.24 1.13 24.17
C LEU A 42 15.78 0.47 22.90
N ALA A 43 16.10 -0.82 22.97
CA ALA A 43 16.49 -1.58 21.79
C ALA A 43 15.33 -1.57 20.78
N PRO A 44 15.52 -1.05 19.54
CA PRO A 44 14.46 -0.98 18.53
C PRO A 44 13.74 -2.31 18.36
N GLY A 45 12.45 -2.36 18.66
CA GLY A 45 11.59 -3.54 18.48
C GLY A 45 11.56 -4.54 19.65
N HIS A 46 12.34 -4.31 20.72
CA HIS A 46 12.45 -5.25 21.86
C HIS A 46 11.25 -5.16 22.83
N GLY A 47 10.44 -4.10 22.73
CA GLY A 47 9.22 -3.92 23.54
C GLY A 47 7.91 -4.30 22.82
N VAL A 48 7.94 -4.53 21.51
CA VAL A 48 6.73 -4.70 20.72
C VAL A 48 6.26 -6.16 20.79
N LYS A 49 5.16 -6.41 21.50
CA LYS A 49 4.58 -7.76 21.65
C LYS A 49 4.21 -8.34 20.30
N VAL A 50 4.90 -9.40 19.89
CA VAL A 50 4.54 -10.16 18.68
C VAL A 50 3.09 -10.64 18.79
N PRO A 51 2.17 -10.16 17.94
CA PRO A 51 0.79 -10.57 18.01
C PRO A 51 0.67 -12.00 17.51
N LYS A 52 -0.07 -12.85 18.24
CA LYS A 52 -0.49 -14.14 17.69
C LYS A 52 -1.58 -13.94 16.64
N PRO A 53 -1.61 -14.70 15.53
CA PRO A 53 -2.59 -14.47 14.48
C PRO A 53 -4.03 -14.56 14.98
N GLU A 54 -4.36 -15.46 15.89
CA GLU A 54 -5.71 -15.63 16.44
C GLU A 54 -6.14 -14.52 17.43
N GLU A 55 -5.18 -13.84 18.05
CA GLU A 55 -5.43 -12.75 19.01
C GLU A 55 -5.39 -11.37 18.32
N PHE A 56 -4.73 -11.28 17.17
CA PHE A 56 -4.49 -10.04 16.45
C PHE A 56 -5.79 -9.31 16.07
N LEU A 57 -6.02 -8.15 16.67
CA LEU A 57 -7.21 -7.28 16.52
C LEU A 57 -8.55 -7.89 16.91
N LYS A 58 -8.56 -9.03 17.63
CA LYS A 58 -9.79 -9.72 18.02
C LYS A 58 -10.68 -8.87 18.94
N GLU A 59 -10.11 -8.28 19.98
CA GLU A 59 -10.85 -7.44 20.93
C GLU A 59 -11.33 -6.13 20.30
N TRP A 60 -10.49 -5.52 19.45
CA TRP A 60 -10.87 -4.34 18.68
C TRP A 60 -12.08 -4.65 17.77
N THR A 61 -12.06 -5.78 17.08
CA THR A 61 -13.16 -6.22 16.21
C THR A 61 -14.44 -6.49 17.00
N ARG A 62 -14.33 -7.09 18.18
CA ARG A 62 -15.48 -7.26 19.10
C ARG A 62 -16.09 -5.91 19.48
N GLY A 63 -15.26 -4.89 19.73
CA GLY A 63 -15.69 -3.53 19.99
C GLY A 63 -16.50 -2.93 18.83
N GLN A 64 -16.06 -3.16 17.58
CA GLN A 64 -16.81 -2.71 16.39
C GLN A 64 -18.15 -3.42 16.23
N VAL A 65 -18.19 -4.73 16.43
CA VAL A 65 -19.45 -5.48 16.41
C VAL A 65 -20.40 -4.93 17.48
N ALA A 66 -19.90 -4.66 18.69
CA ALA A 66 -20.69 -4.09 19.78
C ALA A 66 -21.22 -2.67 19.48
N LEU A 67 -20.44 -1.84 18.78
CA LEU A 67 -20.88 -0.52 18.31
C LEU A 67 -22.11 -0.64 17.41
N TRP A 68 -22.08 -1.57 16.46
CA TRP A 68 -23.20 -1.79 15.54
C TRP A 68 -24.40 -2.43 16.23
N THR A 69 -24.17 -3.48 17.03
CA THR A 69 -25.25 -4.26 17.64
C THR A 69 -25.96 -3.55 18.77
N LYS A 70 -25.42 -2.43 19.26
CA LYS A 70 -26.11 -1.52 20.19
C LYS A 70 -27.46 -1.07 19.64
N ASP A 71 -27.50 -0.74 18.34
CA ASP A 71 -28.68 -0.17 17.69
C ASP A 71 -29.34 -1.16 16.69
N HIS A 72 -28.71 -2.32 16.43
CA HIS A 72 -29.16 -3.31 15.44
C HIS A 72 -29.06 -4.75 15.98
N LEU A 73 -30.19 -5.43 16.13
CA LEU A 73 -30.22 -6.85 16.49
C LEU A 73 -29.86 -7.73 15.29
N VAL A 74 -28.77 -8.51 15.41
CA VAL A 74 -28.40 -9.53 14.43
C VAL A 74 -28.70 -10.91 15.02
N ALA A 75 -29.82 -11.50 14.59
CA ALA A 75 -30.26 -12.81 15.07
C ALA A 75 -29.53 -13.97 14.36
N ASP A 76 -29.18 -13.80 13.08
CA ASP A 76 -28.54 -14.82 12.26
C ASP A 76 -27.59 -14.17 11.24
N TRP A 77 -26.29 -14.44 11.39
CA TRP A 77 -25.25 -13.93 10.52
C TRP A 77 -25.24 -14.56 9.13
N ASP A 78 -25.67 -15.82 9.00
CA ASP A 78 -25.69 -16.52 7.71
C ASP A 78 -26.81 -15.98 6.83
N ARG A 79 -28.00 -15.78 7.41
CA ARG A 79 -29.10 -15.11 6.72
C ARG A 79 -28.71 -13.68 6.31
N LEU A 80 -28.09 -12.92 7.21
CA LEU A 80 -27.63 -11.57 6.91
C LEU A 80 -26.62 -11.58 5.74
N ALA A 81 -25.68 -12.52 5.70
CA ALA A 81 -24.72 -12.61 4.59
C ALA A 81 -25.39 -12.81 3.21
N VAL A 82 -26.50 -13.56 3.14
CA VAL A 82 -27.28 -13.70 1.90
C VAL A 82 -27.88 -12.35 1.48
N GLU A 83 -28.41 -11.59 2.42
CA GLU A 83 -28.97 -10.25 2.16
C GLU A 83 -27.86 -9.27 1.73
N LEU A 84 -26.73 -9.25 2.45
CA LEU A 84 -25.57 -8.42 2.14
C LEU A 84 -24.96 -8.74 0.77
N SER A 85 -24.98 -10.00 0.33
CA SER A 85 -24.47 -10.39 -1.00
C SER A 85 -25.23 -9.74 -2.15
N LYS A 86 -26.50 -9.41 -1.92
CA LYS A 86 -27.41 -8.76 -2.89
C LYS A 86 -27.48 -7.24 -2.71
N ALA A 87 -27.05 -6.73 -1.56
CA ALA A 87 -27.00 -5.30 -1.30
C ALA A 87 -26.07 -4.59 -2.30
N GLU A 88 -26.48 -3.42 -2.77
CA GLU A 88 -25.78 -2.66 -3.81
C GLU A 88 -24.39 -2.17 -3.36
N PRO A 89 -23.34 -2.35 -4.17
CA PRO A 89 -23.29 -3.19 -5.38
C PRO A 89 -23.27 -4.69 -5.01
N PRO A 90 -24.00 -5.55 -5.73
CA PRO A 90 -23.97 -7.00 -5.50
C PRO A 90 -22.55 -7.57 -5.60
N ASP A 91 -22.28 -8.67 -4.89
CA ASP A 91 -20.94 -9.26 -4.83
C ASP A 91 -20.40 -9.63 -6.24
N ALA A 92 -21.29 -10.07 -7.13
CA ALA A 92 -20.94 -10.37 -8.53
C ALA A 92 -20.43 -9.13 -9.29
N GLN A 93 -21.02 -7.95 -9.05
CA GLN A 93 -20.55 -6.70 -9.64
C GLN A 93 -19.20 -6.28 -9.08
N LEU A 94 -18.97 -6.47 -7.77
CA LEU A 94 -17.66 -6.25 -7.16
C LEU A 94 -16.59 -7.16 -7.77
N HIS A 95 -16.89 -8.44 -7.98
CA HIS A 95 -15.96 -9.39 -8.60
C HIS A 95 -15.65 -9.05 -10.06
N ALA A 96 -16.65 -8.63 -10.84
CA ALA A 96 -16.46 -8.14 -12.21
C ALA A 96 -15.65 -6.82 -12.27
N GLY A 97 -15.62 -6.08 -11.17
CA GLY A 97 -14.82 -4.88 -10.99
C GLY A 97 -13.30 -5.12 -10.98
N LEU A 98 -12.86 -6.36 -10.79
CA LEU A 98 -11.45 -6.75 -10.68
C LEU A 98 -10.97 -7.36 -12.02
N PRO A 99 -9.93 -6.81 -12.67
CA PRO A 99 -9.41 -7.27 -13.94
C PRO A 99 -8.73 -8.62 -13.73
N ASP A 100 -8.98 -9.55 -14.63
CA ASP A 100 -8.27 -10.81 -14.72
C ASP A 100 -6.92 -10.68 -15.44
N HIS A 101 -6.67 -9.53 -16.07
CA HIS A 101 -5.44 -9.18 -16.77
C HIS A 101 -5.22 -7.65 -16.80
N ILE A 102 -3.96 -7.20 -16.71
CA ILE A 102 -3.64 -5.78 -16.47
C ILE A 102 -2.68 -5.15 -17.49
N SER A 103 -1.97 -5.93 -18.31
CA SER A 103 -1.00 -5.42 -19.29
C SER A 103 -0.51 -6.59 -20.15
N PRO A 104 -0.29 -6.38 -21.46
CA PRO A 104 -0.17 -5.09 -22.15
C PRO A 104 -1.50 -4.45 -22.56
N TYR A 105 -1.44 -3.15 -22.86
CA TYR A 105 -2.51 -2.37 -23.49
C TYR A 105 -2.34 -2.25 -25.00
N GLY A 106 -1.10 -2.34 -25.49
CA GLY A 106 -0.80 -2.31 -26.92
C GLY A 106 0.58 -2.89 -27.20
N LEU A 107 0.67 -3.67 -28.28
CA LEU A 107 1.90 -4.26 -28.79
C LEU A 107 2.13 -3.81 -30.22
N LEU A 108 3.37 -3.41 -30.54
CA LEU A 108 3.76 -3.14 -31.91
C LEU A 108 3.98 -4.47 -32.64
N VAL A 109 3.23 -4.72 -33.71
CA VAL A 109 3.33 -5.94 -34.52
C VAL A 109 4.28 -5.72 -35.70
N LYS A 110 4.18 -4.57 -36.37
CA LYS A 110 5.01 -4.23 -37.53
C LYS A 110 5.22 -2.72 -37.63
N GLY A 111 6.44 -2.33 -37.99
CA GLY A 111 6.84 -0.94 -38.11
C GLY A 111 8.12 -0.64 -37.34
N ASN A 112 8.44 0.64 -37.23
CA ASN A 112 9.67 1.13 -36.60
C ASN A 112 9.36 2.23 -35.56
N ALA A 113 8.29 2.04 -34.78
CA ALA A 113 8.01 2.93 -33.66
C ALA A 113 9.22 2.96 -32.72
N ASP A 114 9.58 4.15 -32.23
CA ASP A 114 10.63 4.22 -31.22
C ASP A 114 10.22 3.46 -29.95
N LYS A 115 11.23 3.04 -29.20
CA LYS A 115 11.07 2.21 -28.01
C LYS A 115 10.12 2.85 -26.98
N ASP A 116 10.10 4.18 -26.88
CA ASP A 116 9.26 4.86 -25.89
C ASP A 116 7.78 4.90 -26.31
N ALA A 117 7.48 4.97 -27.61
CA ALA A 117 6.11 4.80 -28.13
C ALA A 117 5.61 3.36 -27.98
N ALA A 118 6.43 2.39 -28.37
CA ALA A 118 6.07 0.98 -28.25
C ALA A 118 5.82 0.59 -26.79
N LEU A 119 6.71 1.01 -25.89
CA LEU A 119 6.56 0.78 -24.47
C LEU A 119 5.37 1.57 -23.89
N GLY A 120 5.16 2.80 -24.35
CA GLY A 120 4.17 3.73 -23.83
C GLY A 120 2.78 3.64 -24.45
N ALA A 121 2.48 2.64 -25.29
CA ALA A 121 1.17 2.51 -25.95
C ALA A 121 0.01 2.49 -24.94
N PHE A 122 -0.95 3.39 -25.12
CA PHE A 122 -2.04 3.73 -24.19
C PHE A 122 -1.64 4.21 -22.79
N VAL A 123 -0.35 4.47 -22.57
CA VAL A 123 0.18 5.03 -21.32
C VAL A 123 0.60 6.48 -21.53
N THR A 124 1.69 6.68 -22.25
CA THR A 124 2.25 7.99 -22.63
C THR A 124 2.11 8.28 -24.12
N TYR A 125 1.77 7.28 -24.93
CA TYR A 125 1.56 7.39 -26.37
C TYR A 125 0.18 6.88 -26.76
N CYS A 126 -0.53 7.64 -27.61
CA CYS A 126 -1.81 7.21 -28.18
C CYS A 126 -1.58 6.60 -29.58
N PRO A 127 -1.78 5.29 -29.77
CA PRO A 127 -1.71 4.69 -31.11
C PRO A 127 -2.75 5.25 -32.09
N LEU A 128 -3.87 5.76 -31.58
CA LEU A 128 -4.99 6.22 -32.42
C LEU A 128 -4.73 7.57 -33.11
N CYS A 129 -4.08 8.52 -32.41
CA CYS A 129 -3.84 9.88 -32.94
C CYS A 129 -2.36 10.28 -32.95
N GLY A 130 -1.47 9.44 -32.41
CA GLY A 130 -0.04 9.67 -32.29
C GLY A 130 0.36 10.70 -31.24
N HIS A 131 -0.56 11.14 -30.38
CA HIS A 131 -0.25 12.09 -29.31
C HIS A 131 0.68 11.47 -28.27
N ARG A 132 1.71 12.21 -27.86
CA ARG A 132 2.62 11.86 -26.76
C ARG A 132 2.40 12.78 -25.58
N ARG A 133 2.24 12.18 -24.40
CA ARG A 133 2.27 12.89 -23.13
C ARG A 133 3.69 12.92 -22.58
N THR A 134 4.08 14.10 -22.13
CA THR A 134 5.32 14.35 -21.39
C THR A 134 5.16 14.07 -19.90
N GLU A 135 3.93 14.10 -19.38
CA GLU A 135 3.62 13.79 -17.98
C GLU A 135 3.09 12.36 -17.83
N PRO A 136 3.82 11.45 -17.15
CA PRO A 136 3.45 10.04 -17.04
C PRO A 136 2.35 9.75 -16.00
N TYR A 137 1.86 10.76 -15.27
CA TYR A 137 1.03 10.57 -14.08
C TYR A 137 -0.48 10.62 -14.32
N VAL A 138 -0.89 11.03 -15.51
CA VAL A 138 -2.30 11.08 -15.92
C VAL A 138 -2.38 10.16 -17.13
N GLY A 139 -2.97 8.97 -16.98
CA GLY A 139 -3.10 7.98 -18.05
C GLY A 139 -3.76 8.58 -19.30
N ILE A 140 -3.79 7.87 -20.44
CA ILE A 140 -4.27 8.48 -21.69
C ILE A 140 -5.80 8.56 -21.83
N ALA A 141 -6.53 7.95 -20.88
CA ALA A 141 -7.98 7.85 -20.88
C ALA A 141 -8.57 7.97 -19.47
N ASP A 142 -9.83 8.41 -19.42
CA ASP A 142 -10.65 8.46 -18.22
C ASP A 142 -11.81 7.47 -18.31
N LEU A 143 -12.07 6.72 -17.23
CA LEU A 143 -13.29 5.94 -17.13
C LEU A 143 -14.50 6.87 -17.11
N ASP A 144 -15.56 6.49 -17.81
CA ASP A 144 -16.83 7.19 -17.80
C ASP A 144 -17.52 7.02 -16.43
N PRO A 145 -17.88 8.12 -15.73
CA PRO A 145 -18.57 8.03 -14.45
C PRO A 145 -19.97 7.43 -14.54
N ARG A 146 -20.57 7.35 -15.72
CA ARG A 146 -21.91 6.80 -15.94
C ARG A 146 -21.89 5.37 -16.47
N HIS A 147 -20.74 4.86 -16.90
CA HIS A 147 -20.62 3.54 -17.52
C HIS A 147 -19.29 2.87 -17.16
N TYR A 148 -19.33 1.95 -16.18
CA TYR A 148 -18.18 1.27 -15.58
C TYR A 148 -17.28 0.45 -16.54
N PHE A 149 -17.76 0.17 -17.75
CA PHE A 149 -17.07 -0.62 -18.78
C PHE A 149 -16.72 0.21 -20.02
N HIS A 150 -16.72 1.52 -19.86
CA HIS A 150 -16.41 2.49 -20.89
C HIS A 150 -15.38 3.51 -20.38
N ALA A 151 -14.39 3.83 -21.21
CA ALA A 151 -13.44 4.89 -20.97
C ALA A 151 -13.27 5.75 -22.22
N ARG A 152 -12.84 7.00 -22.04
CA ARG A 152 -12.62 7.93 -23.15
C ARG A 152 -11.22 8.51 -23.10
N THR A 153 -10.51 8.44 -24.23
CA THR A 153 -9.16 9.01 -24.35
C THR A 153 -9.17 10.53 -24.19
N HIS A 154 -8.18 11.11 -23.53
CA HIS A 154 -8.13 12.55 -23.34
C HIS A 154 -7.80 13.31 -24.63
N CYS A 155 -6.93 12.74 -25.46
CA CYS A 155 -6.31 13.40 -26.61
C CYS A 155 -7.25 13.45 -27.82
N CYS A 156 -7.69 12.29 -28.33
CA CYS A 156 -8.54 12.22 -29.51
C CYS A 156 -10.02 11.96 -29.19
N LYS A 157 -10.39 11.89 -27.90
CA LYS A 157 -11.77 11.68 -27.46
C LYS A 157 -12.42 10.41 -28.01
N GLN A 158 -11.59 9.42 -28.38
CA GLN A 158 -11.99 8.08 -28.78
C GLN A 158 -12.47 7.28 -27.58
N ASP A 159 -13.56 6.54 -27.81
CA ASP A 159 -14.22 5.70 -26.82
C ASP A 159 -13.57 4.31 -26.77
N LEU A 160 -13.40 3.77 -25.58
CA LEU A 160 -12.79 2.48 -25.28
C LEU A 160 -13.80 1.65 -24.51
N TYR A 161 -14.15 0.48 -25.04
CA TYR A 161 -15.10 -0.43 -24.40
C TYR A 161 -14.41 -1.71 -23.97
N GLU A 162 -14.81 -2.22 -22.81
CA GLU A 162 -14.34 -3.52 -22.34
C GLU A 162 -15.19 -4.69 -22.85
N ARG A 163 -16.51 -4.50 -22.93
CA ARG A 163 -17.46 -5.56 -23.26
C ARG A 163 -18.01 -5.35 -24.66
N GLU A 164 -18.04 -6.40 -25.47
CA GLU A 164 -18.53 -6.32 -26.85
C GLU A 164 -19.99 -5.87 -26.96
N GLN A 165 -20.82 -6.25 -25.99
CA GLN A 165 -22.23 -5.87 -25.90
C GLN A 165 -22.46 -4.37 -25.68
N ASP A 166 -21.45 -3.66 -25.19
CA ASP A 166 -21.50 -2.21 -24.96
C ASP A 166 -21.00 -1.42 -26.18
N MET A 167 -20.44 -2.09 -27.19
CA MET A 167 -19.82 -1.45 -28.35
C MET A 167 -20.87 -1.06 -29.41
N PRO A 168 -20.89 0.19 -29.87
CA PRO A 168 -21.79 0.60 -30.95
C PRO A 168 -21.44 -0.13 -32.26
N ALA A 169 -22.41 -0.22 -33.18
CA ALA A 169 -22.27 -1.01 -34.40
C ALA A 169 -21.09 -0.56 -35.29
N ASP A 170 -20.81 0.74 -35.31
CA ASP A 170 -19.73 1.40 -36.06
C ASP A 170 -18.40 1.50 -35.29
N TYR A 171 -18.28 0.78 -34.16
CA TYR A 171 -17.08 0.84 -33.32
C TYR A 171 -15.82 0.32 -34.04
N THR A 172 -14.85 1.20 -34.23
CA THR A 172 -13.64 0.95 -35.04
C THR A 172 -12.58 0.09 -34.34
N LEU A 173 -12.61 0.00 -33.01
CA LEU A 173 -11.68 -0.81 -32.21
C LEU A 173 -12.31 -2.14 -31.74
N ARG A 174 -13.34 -2.61 -32.46
CA ARG A 174 -13.98 -3.89 -32.17
C ARG A 174 -12.95 -5.03 -32.25
N PRO A 175 -12.93 -5.97 -31.28
CA PRO A 175 -11.97 -7.05 -31.29
C PRO A 175 -11.98 -7.86 -32.58
N ASN A 176 -10.81 -8.06 -33.17
CA ASN A 176 -10.59 -8.87 -34.37
C ASN A 176 -9.36 -9.78 -34.25
N THR A 177 -8.65 -9.72 -33.12
CA THR A 177 -7.56 -10.63 -32.74
C THR A 177 -7.70 -11.08 -31.30
N VAL A 178 -6.90 -12.07 -30.91
CA VAL A 178 -6.85 -12.58 -29.54
C VAL A 178 -5.38 -12.68 -29.11
N GLY A 179 -5.01 -11.87 -28.12
CA GLY A 179 -3.72 -11.98 -27.44
C GLY A 179 -3.69 -13.17 -26.50
N ARG A 180 -2.54 -13.83 -26.37
CA ARG A 180 -2.35 -14.97 -25.47
C ARG A 180 -1.21 -14.68 -24.52
N PHE A 181 -1.51 -14.66 -23.23
CA PHE A 181 -0.65 -14.08 -22.21
C PHE A 181 -0.45 -15.05 -21.04
N THR A 182 0.80 -15.47 -20.82
CA THR A 182 1.15 -16.39 -19.74
C THR A 182 1.26 -15.63 -18.42
N HIS A 183 0.52 -16.09 -17.42
CA HIS A 183 0.56 -15.61 -16.03
C HIS A 183 1.58 -16.41 -15.22
N LEU A 184 1.90 -15.94 -14.01
CA LEU A 184 2.95 -16.55 -13.20
C LEU A 184 2.66 -18.01 -12.87
N ASP A 185 1.39 -18.34 -12.61
CA ASP A 185 0.93 -19.70 -12.33
C ASP A 185 0.90 -20.62 -13.57
N GLY A 186 1.37 -20.13 -14.72
CA GLY A 186 1.41 -20.85 -15.99
C GLY A 186 0.09 -20.83 -16.75
N THR A 187 -0.97 -20.20 -16.21
CA THR A 187 -2.23 -20.06 -16.94
C THR A 187 -2.06 -19.12 -18.14
N ILE A 188 -2.71 -19.45 -19.25
CA ILE A 188 -2.73 -18.60 -20.44
C ILE A 188 -4.05 -17.84 -20.46
N LYS A 189 -4.00 -16.52 -20.28
CA LYS A 189 -5.17 -15.66 -20.48
C LYS A 189 -5.29 -15.28 -21.94
N THR A 190 -6.49 -15.43 -22.48
CA THR A 190 -6.87 -14.96 -23.81
C THR A 190 -7.53 -13.60 -23.69
N VAL A 191 -6.97 -12.59 -24.34
CA VAL A 191 -7.44 -11.21 -24.22
C VAL A 191 -7.91 -10.74 -25.60
N PRO A 192 -9.19 -10.33 -25.76
CA PRO A 192 -9.69 -9.75 -26.99
C PRO A 192 -8.89 -8.50 -27.36
N GLY A 193 -8.37 -8.48 -28.60
CA GLY A 193 -7.54 -7.41 -29.13
C GLY A 193 -8.02 -6.94 -30.49
N CYS A 194 -7.52 -5.79 -30.92
CA CYS A 194 -7.81 -5.18 -32.21
C CYS A 194 -6.50 -4.88 -32.93
N ARG A 195 -6.33 -5.41 -34.15
CA ARG A 195 -5.30 -4.96 -35.08
C ARG A 195 -5.69 -3.59 -35.64
N PHE A 196 -4.79 -2.63 -35.49
CA PHE A 196 -4.99 -1.25 -35.90
C PHE A 196 -3.73 -0.72 -36.57
N THR A 197 -3.88 -0.11 -37.75
CA THR A 197 -2.78 0.58 -38.43
C THR A 197 -2.88 2.07 -38.12
N ASP A 198 -1.83 2.64 -37.54
CA ASP A 198 -1.81 4.06 -37.22
C ASP A 198 -1.49 4.94 -38.44
N LYS A 199 -1.53 6.27 -38.24
CA LYS A 199 -1.25 7.26 -39.29
C LYS A 199 0.18 7.20 -39.85
N ASN A 200 1.12 6.59 -39.12
CA ASN A 200 2.51 6.41 -39.54
C ASN A 200 2.70 5.08 -40.30
N GLY A 201 1.63 4.29 -40.47
CA GLY A 201 1.69 2.98 -41.11
C GLY A 201 2.18 1.86 -40.19
N TRP A 202 2.25 2.09 -38.88
CA TRP A 202 2.62 1.06 -37.91
C TRP A 202 1.41 0.20 -37.56
N GLU A 203 1.60 -1.12 -37.59
CA GLU A 203 0.56 -2.07 -37.19
C GLU A 203 0.70 -2.39 -35.70
N TRP A 204 -0.37 -2.13 -34.99
CA TRP A 204 -0.51 -2.35 -33.55
C TRP A 204 -1.52 -3.46 -33.29
N GLU A 205 -1.27 -4.24 -32.25
CA GLU A 205 -2.29 -5.05 -31.59
C GLU A 205 -2.68 -4.34 -30.29
N LEU A 206 -3.91 -3.82 -30.25
CA LEU A 206 -4.42 -2.97 -29.20
C LEU A 206 -5.39 -3.75 -28.30
N TYR A 207 -5.36 -3.48 -27.00
CA TYR A 207 -6.23 -4.12 -26.01
C TYR A 207 -7.05 -3.07 -25.23
N PRO A 208 -8.06 -2.41 -25.85
CA PRO A 208 -8.89 -1.40 -25.20
C PRO A 208 -9.54 -1.90 -23.91
N GLY A 209 -10.02 -3.15 -23.89
CA GLY A 209 -10.66 -3.72 -22.71
C GLY A 209 -9.72 -3.82 -21.51
N THR A 210 -8.44 -4.17 -21.72
CA THR A 210 -7.43 -4.17 -20.65
C THR A 210 -7.21 -2.76 -20.07
N VAL A 211 -7.23 -1.73 -20.91
CA VAL A 211 -7.12 -0.33 -20.47
C VAL A 211 -8.30 0.05 -19.57
N VAL A 212 -9.53 -0.26 -20.01
CA VAL A 212 -10.76 0.03 -19.25
C VAL A 212 -10.78 -0.74 -17.93
N ALA A 213 -10.46 -2.04 -17.96
CA ALA A 213 -10.44 -2.90 -16.78
C ALA A 213 -9.41 -2.41 -15.76
N TYR A 214 -8.22 -2.00 -16.22
CA TYR A 214 -7.20 -1.36 -15.39
C TYR A 214 -7.69 -0.05 -14.77
N LEU A 215 -8.29 0.84 -15.57
CA LEU A 215 -8.83 2.11 -15.08
C LEU A 215 -9.95 1.89 -14.06
N ARG A 216 -10.82 0.89 -14.26
CA ARG A 216 -11.85 0.52 -13.30
C ARG A 216 -11.25 -0.01 -12.00
N TRP A 217 -10.30 -0.94 -12.07
CA TRP A 217 -9.56 -1.45 -10.90
C TRP A 217 -9.06 -0.27 -10.06
N VAL A 218 -8.28 0.59 -10.71
CA VAL A 218 -7.60 1.70 -10.10
C VAL A 218 -8.55 2.74 -9.52
N LYS A 219 -9.50 3.22 -10.32
CA LYS A 219 -10.27 4.44 -9.98
C LYS A 219 -11.49 4.12 -9.14
N TYR A 220 -12.07 2.94 -9.30
CA TYR A 220 -13.31 2.56 -8.64
C TYR A 220 -13.08 1.51 -7.58
N THR A 221 -12.47 0.38 -7.93
CA THR A 221 -12.34 -0.74 -6.99
C THR A 221 -11.48 -0.38 -5.79
N LEU A 222 -10.38 0.35 -6.01
CA LEU A 222 -9.55 0.83 -4.90
C LEU A 222 -10.24 1.89 -4.03
N SER A 223 -10.96 2.84 -4.65
CA SER A 223 -11.72 3.86 -3.91
C SER A 223 -12.88 3.27 -3.10
N MET A 224 -13.50 2.18 -3.59
CA MET A 224 -14.55 1.47 -2.86
C MET A 224 -14.03 0.80 -1.59
N VAL A 225 -12.89 0.11 -1.64
CA VAL A 225 -12.30 -0.49 -0.44
C VAL A 225 -12.01 0.56 0.63
N TRP A 226 -11.48 1.72 0.23
CA TRP A 226 -11.26 2.83 1.15
C TRP A 226 -12.57 3.30 1.81
N SER A 227 -13.61 3.52 1.01
CA SER A 227 -14.93 3.90 1.53
C SER A 227 -15.51 2.83 2.46
N TYR A 228 -15.27 1.55 2.15
CA TYR A 228 -15.73 0.45 3.00
C TYR A 228 -14.98 0.39 4.33
N GLN A 229 -13.66 0.52 4.31
CA GLN A 229 -12.82 0.56 5.51
C GLN A 229 -13.18 1.75 6.40
N GLU A 230 -13.20 2.98 5.88
CA GLU A 230 -13.52 4.17 6.68
C GLU A 230 -14.94 4.09 7.26
N GLY A 231 -15.88 3.57 6.48
CA GLY A 231 -17.25 3.34 6.95
C GLY A 231 -17.28 2.34 8.10
N TYR A 232 -16.56 1.23 7.97
CA TYR A 232 -16.47 0.21 9.02
C TYR A 232 -15.82 0.75 10.30
N LEU A 233 -14.69 1.46 10.19
CA LEU A 233 -14.01 2.07 11.34
C LEU A 233 -14.90 3.04 12.13
N LYS A 234 -15.84 3.71 11.45
CA LYS A 234 -16.75 4.69 12.05
C LYS A 234 -18.01 4.07 12.64
N THR A 235 -18.51 2.99 12.06
CA THR A 235 -19.88 2.50 12.31
C THR A 235 -19.96 1.06 12.79
N GLY A 236 -18.94 0.24 12.56
CA GLY A 236 -18.99 -1.21 12.78
C GLY A 236 -19.95 -1.96 11.83
N ASP A 237 -20.45 -1.31 10.76
CA ASP A 237 -21.46 -1.86 9.86
C ASP A 237 -21.03 -3.19 9.20
N PRO A 238 -21.81 -4.28 9.37
CA PRO A 238 -21.49 -5.60 8.82
C PRO A 238 -21.48 -5.65 7.29
N LEU A 239 -22.22 -4.77 6.60
CA LEU A 239 -22.17 -4.66 5.14
C LEU A 239 -20.73 -4.38 4.68
N ARG A 240 -20.05 -3.49 5.38
CA ARG A 240 -18.68 -3.06 5.04
C ARG A 240 -17.70 -4.22 5.21
N ALA A 241 -17.81 -4.97 6.30
CA ALA A 241 -17.00 -6.18 6.53
C ALA A 241 -17.27 -7.28 5.49
N HIS A 242 -18.54 -7.50 5.12
CA HIS A 242 -18.93 -8.45 4.07
C HIS A 242 -18.37 -8.07 2.70
N LYS A 243 -18.53 -6.81 2.28
CA LYS A 243 -18.04 -6.34 0.96
C LYS A 243 -16.52 -6.39 0.87
N LEU A 244 -15.81 -6.12 1.97
CA LEU A 244 -14.37 -6.34 2.07
C LEU A 244 -14.01 -7.83 1.94
N ALA A 245 -14.76 -8.73 2.59
CA ALA A 245 -14.56 -10.18 2.43
C ALA A 245 -14.72 -10.63 0.96
N ALA A 246 -15.76 -10.16 0.29
CA ALA A 246 -16.02 -10.46 -1.12
C ALA A 246 -14.88 -9.98 -2.04
N LEU A 247 -14.36 -8.77 -1.82
CA LEU A 247 -13.24 -8.23 -2.59
C LEU A 247 -11.94 -8.98 -2.33
N LEU A 248 -11.61 -9.25 -1.06
CA LEU A 248 -10.39 -9.98 -0.67
C LEU A 248 -10.34 -11.36 -1.28
N ASP A 249 -11.49 -12.02 -1.32
CA ASP A 249 -11.63 -13.35 -1.88
C ASP A 249 -11.24 -13.40 -3.37
N ARG A 250 -11.75 -12.44 -4.16
CA ARG A 250 -11.42 -12.36 -5.59
C ARG A 250 -10.00 -11.86 -5.83
N ILE A 251 -9.50 -10.96 -4.98
CA ILE A 251 -8.10 -10.48 -5.06
C ILE A 251 -7.13 -11.63 -4.78
N ALA A 252 -7.44 -12.50 -3.82
CA ALA A 252 -6.63 -13.67 -3.50
C ALA A 252 -6.53 -14.65 -4.68
N ASP A 253 -7.55 -14.75 -5.52
CA ASP A 253 -7.50 -15.54 -6.76
C ASP A 253 -6.62 -14.88 -7.82
N VAL A 254 -6.77 -13.57 -8.03
CA VAL A 254 -6.19 -12.91 -9.21
C VAL A 254 -4.76 -12.44 -8.97
N TYR A 255 -4.52 -11.72 -7.87
CA TYR A 255 -3.29 -10.96 -7.66
C TYR A 255 -2.01 -11.81 -7.66
N PRO A 256 -1.97 -13.01 -7.04
CA PRO A 256 -0.78 -13.86 -7.07
C PRO A 256 -0.43 -14.40 -8.47
N GLN A 257 -1.41 -14.46 -9.38
CA GLN A 257 -1.24 -14.97 -10.75
C GLN A 257 -0.71 -13.90 -11.69
N LEU A 258 -1.01 -12.61 -11.44
CA LEU A 258 -0.68 -11.52 -12.35
C LEU A 258 0.83 -11.45 -12.68
N PRO A 259 1.21 -11.24 -13.95
CA PRO A 259 2.60 -11.05 -14.32
C PRO A 259 3.13 -9.72 -13.76
N PHE A 260 4.43 -9.68 -13.49
CA PHE A 260 5.11 -8.42 -13.21
C PHE A 260 5.31 -7.65 -14.52
N ALA A 261 4.78 -6.43 -14.60
CA ALA A 261 4.70 -5.65 -15.83
C ALA A 261 5.24 -4.22 -15.68
N TYR A 262 5.82 -3.68 -16.75
CA TYR A 262 6.21 -2.28 -16.88
C TYR A 262 5.70 -1.74 -18.22
N ASN A 263 4.69 -0.90 -18.16
CA ASN A 263 3.87 -0.46 -19.27
C ASN A 263 3.41 -1.68 -20.09
N ASN A 264 3.94 -1.86 -21.30
CA ASN A 264 3.66 -2.98 -22.19
C ASN A 264 4.77 -4.06 -22.21
N GLU A 265 5.76 -3.97 -21.32
CA GLU A 265 6.79 -5.00 -21.10
C GLU A 265 6.45 -5.87 -19.87
N TRP A 266 6.98 -7.10 -19.83
CA TRP A 266 6.90 -7.98 -18.67
C TRP A 266 8.26 -8.43 -18.17
N ALA A 267 8.30 -8.80 -16.89
CA ALA A 267 9.45 -9.45 -16.31
C ALA A 267 9.68 -10.81 -16.98
N LEU A 268 10.93 -11.02 -17.39
CA LEU A 268 11.37 -12.25 -18.01
C LEU A 268 12.13 -13.09 -16.97
N GLY A 269 12.02 -14.41 -17.12
CA GLY A 269 12.83 -15.37 -16.41
C GLY A 269 14.27 -15.39 -16.93
N SER A 270 15.05 -16.28 -16.34
CA SER A 270 16.47 -16.49 -16.68
C SER A 270 16.67 -16.99 -18.11
N ASP A 271 15.65 -17.61 -18.70
CA ASP A 271 15.65 -18.14 -20.07
C ASP A 271 15.15 -17.13 -21.12
N GLY A 272 14.84 -15.90 -20.72
CA GLY A 272 14.28 -14.85 -21.59
C GLY A 272 12.80 -15.03 -21.94
N LYS A 273 12.11 -16.04 -21.38
CA LYS A 273 10.65 -16.19 -21.49
C LYS A 273 9.93 -15.47 -20.34
N PRO A 274 8.60 -15.33 -20.36
CA PRO A 274 7.87 -14.74 -19.24
C PRO A 274 8.21 -15.43 -17.92
N LEU A 275 8.43 -14.63 -16.86
CA LEU A 275 8.79 -15.12 -15.53
C LEU A 275 7.80 -16.18 -15.04
N THR A 276 8.31 -17.29 -14.52
CA THR A 276 7.47 -18.36 -13.95
C THR A 276 7.27 -18.22 -12.43
N ARG A 277 6.24 -18.87 -11.89
CA ARG A 277 6.02 -18.97 -10.44
C ARG A 277 7.25 -19.52 -9.70
N ALA A 278 7.83 -20.59 -10.24
CA ALA A 278 8.97 -21.27 -9.63
C ALA A 278 10.20 -20.35 -9.57
N GLU A 279 10.49 -19.61 -10.65
CA GLU A 279 11.58 -18.62 -10.65
C GLU A 279 11.32 -17.47 -9.67
N TRP A 280 10.08 -16.99 -9.61
CA TRP A 280 9.70 -15.97 -8.63
C TRP A 280 9.89 -16.46 -7.20
N GLU A 281 9.40 -17.64 -6.85
CA GLU A 281 9.51 -18.19 -5.51
C GLU A 281 10.97 -18.53 -5.14
N ALA A 282 11.79 -18.94 -6.11
CA ALA A 282 13.19 -19.27 -5.92
C ALA A 282 14.11 -18.06 -5.66
N VAL A 283 13.63 -16.81 -5.82
CA VAL A 283 14.44 -15.62 -5.51
C VAL A 283 14.91 -15.66 -4.05
N LYS A 284 16.22 -15.56 -3.84
CA LYS A 284 16.81 -15.49 -2.50
C LYS A 284 16.28 -14.27 -1.76
N ARG A 285 15.81 -14.49 -0.52
CA ARG A 285 15.20 -13.48 0.34
C ARG A 285 15.76 -13.58 1.77
N PRO A 286 15.80 -12.49 2.55
CA PRO A 286 15.56 -11.12 2.11
C PRO A 286 16.66 -10.64 1.16
N VAL A 287 16.28 -9.85 0.16
CA VAL A 287 17.24 -9.26 -0.79
C VAL A 287 18.00 -8.14 -0.09
N ARG A 288 19.32 -8.20 -0.11
CA ARG A 288 20.20 -7.17 0.44
C ARG A 288 20.76 -6.30 -0.68
N GLU A 289 21.13 -5.06 -0.35
CA GLU A 289 21.89 -4.23 -1.28
C GLU A 289 23.14 -4.97 -1.78
N GLY A 290 23.35 -4.98 -3.10
CA GLY A 290 24.43 -5.70 -3.77
C GLY A 290 24.08 -7.09 -4.30
N ASP A 291 23.06 -7.77 -3.79
CA ASP A 291 22.63 -9.11 -4.24
C ASP A 291 22.23 -9.15 -5.72
N VAL A 292 22.38 -10.28 -6.42
CA VAL A 292 21.89 -10.43 -7.80
C VAL A 292 20.68 -11.37 -7.80
N THR A 293 19.58 -10.90 -8.41
CA THR A 293 18.28 -11.57 -8.49
C THR A 293 17.83 -11.72 -9.95
N VAL A 294 16.71 -12.42 -10.20
CA VAL A 294 16.06 -12.47 -11.52
C VAL A 294 15.61 -11.09 -12.04
N PHE A 295 15.61 -10.06 -11.18
CA PHE A 295 15.31 -8.67 -11.54
C PHE A 295 16.57 -7.80 -11.76
N GLY A 296 17.76 -8.39 -11.64
CA GLY A 296 19.06 -7.71 -11.72
C GLY A 296 19.81 -7.67 -10.39
N LYS A 297 20.89 -6.88 -10.29
CA LYS A 297 21.65 -6.61 -9.04
C LYS A 297 20.71 -6.04 -7.94
N ALA A 298 21.15 -5.67 -6.76
CA ALA A 298 20.34 -5.02 -5.74
C ALA A 298 21.06 -3.73 -5.37
N SER A 299 20.33 -2.65 -5.15
CA SER A 299 20.88 -1.34 -4.83
C SER A 299 19.90 -0.65 -3.90
N GLY A 300 20.41 0.16 -2.98
CA GLY A 300 19.61 0.94 -2.03
C GLY A 300 18.64 1.92 -2.71
N HIS A 301 18.75 2.11 -4.03
CA HIS A 301 17.91 3.00 -4.83
C HIS A 301 17.01 2.30 -5.86
N GLY A 302 16.94 0.96 -5.92
CA GLY A 302 15.87 0.29 -6.65
C GLY A 302 16.27 -0.98 -7.37
N PHE A 303 15.55 -2.07 -7.07
CA PHE A 303 15.49 -3.26 -7.92
C PHE A 303 14.11 -3.91 -8.11
N TYR A 304 13.04 -3.15 -7.84
CA TYR A 304 11.89 -3.18 -8.75
C TYR A 304 12.06 -2.08 -9.81
N GLY A 305 13.24 -2.06 -10.45
CA GLY A 305 13.65 -1.07 -11.44
C GLY A 305 12.90 -1.16 -12.76
N LYS A 306 11.57 -1.29 -12.71
CA LYS A 306 10.50 -1.09 -13.73
C LYS A 306 9.24 -1.92 -13.40
N TRP A 307 9.32 -3.05 -12.70
CA TRP A 307 8.24 -4.06 -12.72
C TRP A 307 7.18 -3.95 -11.60
N ASN A 308 5.89 -3.96 -11.96
CA ASN A 308 4.74 -3.88 -11.05
C ASN A 308 3.56 -4.78 -11.51
N ARG A 309 2.79 -5.37 -10.57
CA ARG A 309 1.59 -6.20 -10.83
C ARG A 309 0.25 -5.49 -10.67
N SER A 310 0.24 -4.20 -10.35
CA SER A 310 -0.96 -3.44 -9.98
C SER A 310 -1.08 -2.10 -10.69
N ALA A 311 0.04 -1.56 -11.18
CA ALA A 311 0.08 -0.33 -11.97
C ALA A 311 1.29 -0.38 -12.91
N PRO A 312 1.18 -0.99 -14.10
CA PRO A 312 2.30 -1.09 -15.02
C PRO A 312 2.77 0.29 -15.52
N VAL A 313 1.96 1.34 -15.38
CA VAL A 313 2.08 2.62 -16.10
C VAL A 313 3.06 3.67 -15.57
N CYS A 314 3.89 3.40 -14.54
CA CYS A 314 4.70 4.45 -13.90
C CYS A 314 6.19 4.13 -13.68
N ASN A 315 7.03 5.12 -14.04
CA ASN A 315 8.47 5.39 -13.87
C ASN A 315 9.52 4.25 -13.76
N ARG A 316 10.65 4.42 -14.47
CA ARG A 316 11.81 3.51 -14.41
C ARG A 316 12.64 3.77 -13.15
N GLY A 317 13.02 2.71 -12.45
CA GLY A 317 14.21 2.70 -11.58
C GLY A 317 14.11 3.41 -10.24
N TRP A 318 13.14 4.30 -10.01
CA TRP A 318 13.04 5.05 -8.77
C TRP A 318 11.60 5.05 -8.24
N ARG A 319 11.52 4.69 -6.95
CA ARG A 319 10.38 4.90 -6.05
C ARG A 319 9.18 3.96 -6.27
N LEU A 320 9.24 2.85 -5.53
CA LEU A 320 8.24 2.67 -4.46
C LEU A 320 8.26 3.90 -3.55
N TYR A 321 7.75 5.04 -4.04
CA TYR A 321 7.34 6.10 -3.16
C TYR A 321 6.12 5.50 -2.45
N PRO A 322 6.08 5.50 -1.12
CA PRO A 322 4.93 5.29 -0.22
C PRO A 322 3.71 6.13 -0.56
N ILE A 323 3.80 6.92 -1.61
CA ILE A 323 2.85 7.95 -1.97
C ILE A 323 2.31 7.71 -3.37
N ARG A 324 2.88 6.81 -4.19
CA ARG A 324 2.24 6.40 -5.46
C ARG A 324 2.30 4.93 -5.76
N GLU A 325 3.40 4.23 -6.01
CA GLU A 325 3.28 2.76 -5.99
C GLU A 325 2.94 2.27 -4.60
N ALA A 326 3.46 2.86 -3.56
CA ALA A 326 3.02 2.57 -2.22
C ALA A 326 1.88 3.53 -1.78
N ARG A 327 1.11 4.05 -2.76
CA ARG A 327 -0.27 4.55 -2.63
C ARG A 327 -1.18 3.98 -3.72
N TRP A 328 -0.70 3.04 -4.56
CA TRP A 328 -1.33 2.38 -5.72
C TRP A 328 -1.13 0.87 -5.79
N ALA A 329 0.05 0.35 -5.49
CA ALA A 329 0.28 -0.74 -4.56
C ALA A 329 0.32 -0.27 -3.09
N LEU A 330 0.03 0.97 -2.64
CA LEU A 330 -0.79 1.20 -1.45
C LEU A 330 -2.12 1.91 -1.73
N THR A 331 -2.74 1.68 -2.88
CA THR A 331 -4.20 1.63 -2.96
C THR A 331 -4.59 0.22 -3.30
N SER A 332 -3.79 -0.54 -4.05
CA SER A 332 -3.81 -2.00 -4.08
C SER A 332 -3.15 -2.61 -2.83
N MET A 333 -2.16 -1.97 -2.19
CA MET A 333 -1.79 -2.18 -0.76
C MET A 333 -2.31 -1.08 0.21
N ARG A 334 -3.24 -0.20 -0.15
CA ARG A 334 -4.31 0.23 0.79
C ARG A 334 -5.58 -0.53 0.40
N VAL A 335 -5.35 -1.74 -0.15
CA VAL A 335 -6.22 -2.89 -0.31
C VAL A 335 -5.39 -4.17 -0.03
N CYS A 336 -4.16 -4.03 0.51
CA CYS A 336 -3.13 -5.06 0.81
C CYS A 336 -2.18 -4.65 1.95
N ALA A 337 -2.15 -3.39 2.40
CA ALA A 337 -1.46 -2.89 3.59
C ALA A 337 -2.47 -2.15 4.47
N SER A 338 -3.48 -1.51 3.88
CA SER A 338 -4.79 -1.56 4.51
C SER A 338 -5.34 -2.98 4.49
N SER A 339 -5.29 -3.83 3.44
CA SER A 339 -5.91 -5.16 3.64
C SER A 339 -5.17 -6.14 4.54
N ARG A 340 -4.04 -5.77 5.13
CA ARG A 340 -3.57 -6.46 6.33
C ARG A 340 -4.28 -5.97 7.58
N PHE A 341 -4.51 -4.66 7.68
CA PHE A 341 -5.46 -4.06 8.61
C PHE A 341 -6.88 -4.50 8.29
N ASP A 342 -7.52 -4.16 7.17
CA ASP A 342 -8.86 -4.60 6.75
C ASP A 342 -9.04 -6.11 6.94
N PHE A 343 -8.13 -6.97 6.45
CA PHE A 343 -8.22 -8.39 6.76
C PHE A 343 -8.10 -8.64 8.27
N ALA A 344 -7.13 -8.08 8.99
CA ALA A 344 -7.07 -8.25 10.44
C ALA A 344 -8.28 -7.66 11.22
N LEU A 345 -8.88 -6.58 10.73
CA LEU A 345 -9.98 -5.78 11.27
C LEU A 345 -11.32 -6.45 10.98
N VAL A 346 -11.44 -7.18 9.86
CA VAL A 346 -12.69 -7.82 9.41
C VAL A 346 -12.67 -9.34 9.46
N ARG A 347 -11.52 -10.02 9.46
CA ARG A 347 -11.47 -11.51 9.46
C ARG A 347 -12.09 -12.11 10.72
N GLN A 348 -12.02 -11.38 11.84
CA GLN A 348 -12.63 -11.76 13.11
C GLN A 348 -14.09 -11.31 13.22
N HIS A 349 -14.61 -10.59 12.22
CA HIS A 349 -15.97 -10.11 12.19
C HIS A 349 -16.93 -11.25 11.78
N PRO A 350 -18.08 -11.46 12.46
CA PRO A 350 -19.00 -12.54 12.14
C PRO A 350 -19.49 -12.56 10.67
N ALA A 351 -19.75 -11.39 10.07
CA ALA A 351 -20.11 -11.28 8.66
C ALA A 351 -19.04 -11.84 7.69
N PHE A 352 -17.75 -11.78 8.05
CA PHE A 352 -16.67 -12.35 7.24
C PHE A 352 -16.73 -13.88 7.26
N ALA A 353 -16.92 -14.48 8.44
CA ALA A 353 -17.10 -15.91 8.59
C ALA A 353 -18.38 -16.39 7.89
N ALA A 354 -19.46 -15.61 7.95
CA ALA A 354 -20.72 -15.92 7.28
C ALA A 354 -20.59 -15.86 5.75
N TYR A 355 -19.88 -14.87 5.18
CA TYR A 355 -19.53 -14.86 3.75
C TYR A 355 -18.72 -16.11 3.37
N SER A 356 -17.69 -16.45 4.15
CA SER A 356 -16.87 -17.64 3.89
C SER A 356 -17.72 -18.92 3.90
N ARG A 357 -18.63 -19.06 4.86
CA ARG A 357 -19.56 -20.20 4.93
C ARG A 357 -20.53 -20.22 3.76
N LEU A 358 -21.10 -19.07 3.38
CA LEU A 358 -22.02 -18.95 2.24
C LEU A 358 -21.36 -19.42 0.94
N LYS A 359 -20.09 -19.04 0.71
CA LYS A 359 -19.39 -19.37 -0.54
C LYS A 359 -18.70 -20.73 -0.53
N TYR A 360 -18.13 -21.14 0.60
CA TYR A 360 -17.25 -22.31 0.69
C TYR A 360 -17.77 -23.43 1.58
N GLY A 361 -18.89 -23.22 2.29
CA GLY A 361 -19.39 -24.15 3.31
C GLY A 361 -18.58 -24.17 4.61
N ASP A 362 -17.47 -23.42 4.69
CA ASP A 362 -16.57 -23.37 5.84
C ASP A 362 -16.28 -21.91 6.24
N PRO A 363 -16.56 -21.50 7.49
CA PRO A 363 -16.32 -20.13 7.97
C PRO A 363 -14.85 -19.68 7.96
N GLN A 364 -13.89 -20.61 7.91
CA GLN A 364 -12.46 -20.31 7.93
C GLN A 364 -11.77 -20.45 6.57
N ALA A 365 -12.47 -20.96 5.54
CA ALA A 365 -11.87 -21.19 4.22
C ALA A 365 -11.28 -19.92 3.60
N LEU A 366 -12.01 -18.80 3.66
CA LEU A 366 -11.53 -17.52 3.15
C LEU A 366 -10.31 -17.01 3.94
N GLU A 367 -10.28 -17.17 5.26
CA GLU A 367 -9.13 -16.76 6.07
C GLU A 367 -7.87 -17.54 5.67
N ARG A 368 -7.99 -18.86 5.53
CA ARG A 368 -6.88 -19.72 5.10
C ARG A 368 -6.41 -19.39 3.69
N LYS A 369 -7.35 -19.15 2.77
CA LYS A 369 -7.05 -18.71 1.39
C LYS A 369 -6.31 -17.39 1.38
N ALA A 370 -6.84 -16.37 2.04
CA ALA A 370 -6.24 -15.04 2.09
C ALA A 370 -4.84 -15.06 2.73
N ARG A 371 -4.65 -15.80 3.84
CA ARG A 371 -3.32 -15.95 4.45
C ARG A 371 -2.35 -16.72 3.57
N GLY A 372 -2.76 -17.90 3.10
CA GLY A 372 -1.91 -18.82 2.37
C GLY A 372 -1.51 -18.32 0.98
N GLN A 373 -2.38 -17.58 0.30
CA GLN A 373 -2.14 -17.06 -1.05
C GLN A 373 -1.75 -15.59 -1.00
N LEU A 374 -2.69 -14.70 -0.65
CA LEU A 374 -2.51 -13.26 -0.79
C LEU A 374 -1.45 -12.71 0.17
N MET A 375 -1.53 -13.01 1.47
CA MET A 375 -0.58 -12.47 2.44
C MET A 375 0.82 -13.04 2.23
N THR A 376 0.93 -14.36 1.98
CA THR A 376 2.21 -14.98 1.58
C THR A 376 2.82 -14.28 0.37
N GLU A 377 2.03 -14.01 -0.67
CA GLU A 377 2.50 -13.30 -1.85
C GLU A 377 3.04 -11.92 -1.52
N LEU A 378 2.31 -11.16 -0.70
CA LEU A 378 2.75 -9.84 -0.25
C LEU A 378 4.06 -9.91 0.54
N ALA A 379 4.23 -10.93 1.39
CA ALA A 379 5.48 -11.14 2.12
C ALA A 379 6.65 -11.42 1.18
N LEU A 380 6.44 -12.22 0.14
CA LEU A 380 7.46 -12.47 -0.89
C LEU A 380 7.86 -11.18 -1.61
N VAL A 381 6.88 -10.33 -1.95
CA VAL A 381 7.15 -9.02 -2.59
C VAL A 381 7.92 -8.10 -1.65
N MET A 382 7.52 -8.00 -0.38
CA MET A 382 8.20 -7.16 0.63
C MET A 382 9.65 -7.59 0.85
N LYS A 383 9.89 -8.90 0.98
CA LYS A 383 11.23 -9.46 1.21
C LYS A 383 12.13 -9.48 -0.03
N ALA A 384 11.56 -9.34 -1.21
CA ALA A 384 12.31 -9.23 -2.45
C ALA A 384 12.93 -7.84 -2.66
N MET A 385 12.82 -6.93 -1.68
CA MET A 385 13.35 -5.57 -1.75
C MET A 385 14.45 -5.36 -0.73
N PRO A 386 15.51 -4.61 -1.07
CA PRO A 386 16.44 -4.08 -0.08
C PRO A 386 15.70 -3.09 0.82
N LEU A 387 15.39 -3.53 2.04
CA LEU A 387 14.74 -2.69 3.04
C LEU A 387 15.80 -1.79 3.72
N ALA A 388 15.99 -0.56 3.22
CA ALA A 388 16.99 0.40 3.70
C ALA A 388 16.65 1.92 3.59
N THR A 389 15.44 2.37 3.20
CA THR A 389 15.19 3.79 2.82
C THR A 389 14.04 4.51 3.57
N ASP A 390 14.02 5.83 3.42
CA ASP A 390 13.02 6.80 3.90
C ASP A 390 11.57 6.46 3.53
N SER A 391 11.39 5.83 2.37
CA SER A 391 10.10 5.29 1.94
C SER A 391 9.53 4.27 2.93
N GLN A 392 10.38 3.44 3.53
CA GLN A 392 9.92 2.33 4.36
C GLN A 392 9.49 2.78 5.76
N TYR A 393 9.87 4.01 6.17
CA TYR A 393 9.40 4.59 7.43
C TYR A 393 7.87 4.72 7.46
N GLY A 394 7.24 4.99 6.30
CA GLY A 394 5.80 5.04 6.16
C GLY A 394 5.09 3.67 6.12
N HIS A 395 5.83 2.57 6.29
CA HIS A 395 5.33 1.19 6.12
C HIS A 395 5.62 0.25 7.29
N ALA A 396 6.18 0.77 8.39
CA ALA A 396 6.58 -0.03 9.54
C ALA A 396 5.38 -0.77 10.16
N THR A 397 4.28 -0.05 10.33
CA THR A 397 2.95 -0.53 10.76
C THR A 397 2.45 -1.69 9.89
N GLU A 398 2.58 -1.57 8.58
CA GLU A 398 2.14 -2.55 7.58
C GLU A 398 3.00 -3.82 7.58
N LEU A 399 4.32 -3.66 7.64
CA LEU A 399 5.27 -4.78 7.68
C LEU A 399 5.11 -5.57 8.98
N TYR A 400 4.91 -4.86 10.09
CA TYR A 400 4.64 -5.45 11.39
C TYR A 400 3.34 -6.26 11.39
N GLY A 401 2.24 -5.69 10.88
CA GLY A 401 0.96 -6.40 10.76
C GLY A 401 1.01 -7.62 9.84
N LEU A 402 1.74 -7.55 8.71
CA LEU A 402 1.97 -8.70 7.83
C LEU A 402 2.73 -9.81 8.55
N GLY A 403 3.81 -9.41 9.23
CA GLY A 403 4.64 -10.30 10.01
C GLY A 403 3.84 -10.99 11.11
N GLY A 404 2.98 -10.26 11.82
CA GLY A 404 2.06 -10.81 12.80
C GLY A 404 1.08 -11.84 12.21
N LEU A 405 0.44 -11.53 11.08
CA LEU A 405 -0.53 -12.44 10.44
C LEU A 405 0.12 -13.73 9.92
N LEU A 406 1.37 -13.67 9.46
CA LEU A 406 2.11 -14.81 8.91
C LEU A 406 3.06 -15.47 9.91
N GLN A 407 3.23 -14.88 11.10
CA GLN A 407 4.30 -15.22 12.05
C GLN A 407 5.68 -15.20 11.39
N ASP A 408 5.94 -14.14 10.62
CA ASP A 408 7.18 -13.96 9.87
C ASP A 408 8.18 -13.12 10.68
N PRO A 409 9.21 -13.74 11.30
CA PRO A 409 10.08 -13.05 12.24
C PRO A 409 10.86 -11.90 11.58
N TYR A 410 11.27 -12.08 10.33
CA TYR A 410 11.99 -11.03 9.60
C TYR A 410 11.14 -9.77 9.41
N LEU A 411 9.87 -9.93 9.04
CA LEU A 411 8.97 -8.78 8.85
C LEU A 411 8.56 -8.12 10.18
N ILE A 412 8.40 -8.92 11.23
CA ILE A 412 8.13 -8.44 12.59
C ILE A 412 9.30 -7.60 13.10
N GLU A 413 10.51 -8.16 13.09
CA GLU A 413 11.72 -7.49 13.56
C GLU A 413 12.02 -6.25 12.73
N PHE A 414 11.90 -6.35 11.41
CA PHE A 414 12.10 -5.21 10.53
C PHE A 414 11.05 -4.13 10.79
N GLY A 415 9.76 -4.46 10.79
CA GLY A 415 8.68 -3.48 10.99
C GLY A 415 8.76 -2.77 12.35
N ALA A 416 8.92 -3.52 13.43
CA ALA A 416 9.04 -2.97 14.78
C ALA A 416 10.31 -2.14 14.96
N GLY A 417 11.47 -2.69 14.56
CA GLY A 417 12.74 -1.98 14.62
C GLY A 417 12.76 -0.71 13.78
N HIS A 418 12.07 -0.72 12.63
CA HIS A 418 11.98 0.44 11.74
C HIS A 418 11.03 1.53 12.25
N ALA A 419 9.92 1.17 12.90
CA ALA A 419 9.04 2.16 13.56
C ALA A 419 9.77 2.92 14.67
N GLU A 420 10.54 2.22 15.48
CA GLU A 420 11.31 2.82 16.56
C GLU A 420 12.56 3.56 16.05
N SER A 421 13.22 3.08 15.00
CA SER A 421 14.39 3.76 14.43
C SER A 421 14.05 5.12 13.83
N VAL A 422 12.85 5.33 13.27
CA VAL A 422 12.36 6.66 12.85
C VAL A 422 12.40 7.65 14.00
N LEU A 423 12.00 7.22 15.19
CA LEU A 423 11.91 8.08 16.37
C LEU A 423 13.29 8.48 16.88
N TYR A 424 14.25 7.56 16.84
CA TYR A 424 15.53 7.72 17.55
C TYR A 424 16.72 8.03 16.63
N ALA A 425 16.74 7.50 15.41
CA ALA A 425 17.84 7.63 14.44
C ALA A 425 17.53 8.64 13.31
N GLY A 426 16.27 9.07 13.18
CA GLY A 426 15.83 10.01 12.15
C GLY A 426 16.18 11.48 12.39
N HIS A 427 16.81 11.83 13.52
CA HIS A 427 17.11 13.22 13.88
C HIS A 427 18.59 13.38 14.24
N TYR A 428 19.35 14.02 13.35
CA TYR A 428 20.73 14.45 13.64
C TYR A 428 20.76 15.55 14.71
N ALA A 429 21.96 15.85 15.21
CA ALA A 429 22.16 16.90 16.23
C ALA A 429 21.65 18.29 15.78
N ASP A 430 21.63 18.53 14.47
CA ASP A 430 21.11 19.74 13.81
C ASP A 430 19.59 19.67 13.52
N ARG A 431 18.91 18.62 13.98
CA ARG A 431 17.47 18.35 13.77
C ARG A 431 17.09 18.08 12.31
N LEU A 432 18.06 17.82 11.43
CA LEU A 432 17.81 17.34 10.08
C LEU A 432 17.64 15.82 10.07
N ILE A 433 16.88 15.33 9.08
CA ILE A 433 16.71 13.90 8.84
C ILE A 433 17.88 13.35 8.01
N GLY A 434 18.04 12.01 7.98
CA GLY A 434 19.03 11.25 7.20
C GLY A 434 19.32 11.74 5.76
N GLN A 435 18.35 12.41 5.13
CA GLN A 435 18.44 12.90 3.75
C GLN A 435 18.63 14.43 3.61
N GLY A 436 18.66 15.19 4.72
CA GLY A 436 18.98 16.63 4.76
C GLY A 436 18.00 17.59 4.07
N ALA A 437 17.03 17.09 3.28
CA ALA A 437 16.17 17.92 2.44
C ALA A 437 14.79 18.23 3.11
N PRO A 438 14.34 19.50 3.13
CA PRO A 438 13.09 19.91 3.81
C PRO A 438 11.82 19.19 3.34
N ASN A 439 11.72 18.86 2.05
CA ASN A 439 10.56 18.15 1.50
C ASN A 439 10.46 16.71 2.03
N TYR A 440 11.59 16.02 2.22
CA TYR A 440 11.60 14.67 2.80
C TYR A 440 11.38 14.69 4.31
N ARG A 441 11.74 15.77 5.00
CA ARG A 441 11.38 15.97 6.40
C ARG A 441 9.86 16.07 6.59
N ALA A 442 9.17 16.76 5.68
CA ALA A 442 7.70 16.85 5.70
C ALA A 442 7.01 15.50 5.45
N LEU A 443 7.67 14.55 4.79
CA LEU A 443 7.14 13.19 4.56
C LEU A 443 7.07 12.34 5.83
N LEU A 444 7.74 12.73 6.92
CA LEU A 444 7.62 12.06 8.22
C LEU A 444 6.36 12.49 9.00
N ASN A 445 5.69 13.58 8.61
CA ASN A 445 4.50 14.07 9.33
C ASN A 445 3.38 13.03 9.44
N PRO A 446 2.99 12.33 8.36
CA PRO A 446 1.98 11.27 8.46
C PRO A 446 2.40 10.10 9.36
N ILE A 447 3.70 9.87 9.53
CA ILE A 447 4.22 8.77 10.35
C ILE A 447 4.07 9.10 11.83
N TYR A 448 4.43 10.31 12.25
CA TYR A 448 4.17 10.75 13.63
C TYR A 448 2.67 10.79 13.95
N ASP A 449 1.84 11.16 12.97
CA ASP A 449 0.39 11.14 13.13
C ASP A 449 -0.14 9.70 13.26
N ASP A 450 0.39 8.74 12.49
CA ASP A 450 0.06 7.31 12.62
C ASP A 450 0.49 6.71 13.97
N LEU A 451 1.71 7.02 14.41
CA LEU A 451 2.29 6.49 15.65
C LEU A 451 1.53 6.89 16.93
N LYS A 452 0.83 8.04 16.91
CA LYS A 452 -0.02 8.51 18.01
C LYS A 452 -1.51 8.27 17.79
N SER A 453 -1.90 7.69 16.65
CA SER A 453 -3.30 7.52 16.30
C SER A 453 -3.89 6.30 17.02
N PRO A 454 -5.05 6.43 17.70
CA PRO A 454 -5.82 5.31 18.22
C PRO A 454 -6.26 4.31 17.13
N THR A 455 -6.28 4.75 15.87
CA THR A 455 -6.57 3.92 14.70
C THR A 455 -5.33 3.55 13.88
N GLY A 456 -4.13 3.93 14.35
CA GLY A 456 -2.84 3.63 13.74
C GLY A 456 -2.00 2.70 14.63
N TRP A 457 -0.76 3.08 14.94
CA TRP A 457 0.17 2.23 15.71
C TRP A 457 -0.32 1.87 17.12
N LEU A 458 -1.14 2.72 17.75
CA LEU A 458 -1.65 2.45 19.09
C LEU A 458 -2.61 1.26 19.15
N ILE A 459 -3.14 0.82 18.00
CA ILE A 459 -3.85 -0.45 17.91
C ILE A 459 -2.93 -1.62 18.31
N PHE A 460 -1.64 -1.55 17.95
CA PHE A 460 -0.65 -2.60 18.21
C PHE A 460 0.04 -2.44 19.56
N GLN A 461 0.32 -1.21 19.95
CA GLN A 461 0.97 -0.89 21.21
C GLN A 461 0.23 0.27 21.88
N PRO A 462 -0.87 0.00 22.60
CA PRO A 462 -1.69 1.04 23.24
C PRO A 462 -0.90 1.93 24.21
N ASP A 463 0.11 1.34 24.85
CA ASP A 463 0.98 2.00 25.80
C ASP A 463 2.20 2.69 25.16
N PHE A 464 2.31 2.70 23.82
CA PHE A 464 3.46 3.24 23.08
C PHE A 464 3.86 4.65 23.52
N LEU A 465 2.89 5.57 23.65
CA LEU A 465 3.19 6.95 24.05
C LEU A 465 3.74 7.03 25.49
N ARG A 466 3.38 6.09 26.36
CA ARG A 466 3.90 5.97 27.72
C ARG A 466 5.29 5.34 27.74
N GLU A 467 5.51 4.34 26.90
CA GLU A 467 6.74 3.55 26.80
C GLU A 467 7.86 4.29 26.04
N HIS A 468 7.50 5.27 25.19
CA HIS A 468 8.45 6.09 24.43
C HIS A 468 8.37 7.57 24.86
N PRO A 469 8.95 7.95 26.02
CA PRO A 469 8.80 9.28 26.62
C PRO A 469 9.37 10.43 25.76
N PHE A 470 10.23 10.12 24.79
CA PHE A 470 10.81 11.11 23.86
C PHE A 470 9.91 11.40 22.64
N PHE A 471 8.84 10.62 22.44
CA PHE A 471 7.95 10.76 21.29
C PHE A 471 7.32 12.16 21.20
N ALA A 472 6.83 12.69 22.32
CA ALA A 472 6.22 14.02 22.35
C ALA A 472 7.22 15.08 21.88
N VAL A 473 8.49 14.99 22.25
CA VAL A 473 9.51 15.95 21.86
C VAL A 473 9.92 15.77 20.39
N ALA A 474 10.14 14.54 19.94
CA ALA A 474 10.46 14.24 18.53
C ALA A 474 9.34 14.71 17.58
N SER A 475 8.07 14.51 17.96
CA SER A 475 6.90 14.90 17.16
C SER A 475 6.59 16.41 17.19
N THR A 476 7.09 17.16 18.17
CA THR A 476 6.85 18.62 18.36
C THR A 476 8.00 19.51 17.94
N GLN A 477 9.25 19.01 17.91
CA GLN A 477 10.39 19.69 17.24
C GLN A 477 10.13 20.01 15.75
N ARG A 478 9.02 19.46 15.22
CA ARG A 478 8.25 19.88 14.04
C ARG A 478 7.98 21.38 13.94
N ALA A 479 7.61 22.05 15.04
CA ALA A 479 7.03 23.40 15.02
C ALA A 479 8.04 24.53 15.23
N GLU A 480 9.25 24.22 15.70
CA GLU A 480 10.23 25.22 16.14
C GLU A 480 11.15 25.73 15.02
N LEU A 481 11.08 25.16 13.82
CA LEU A 481 11.94 25.56 12.71
C LEU A 481 11.18 26.52 11.80
N LYS A 482 11.33 27.82 12.11
CA LYS A 482 11.04 28.90 11.16
C LYS A 482 11.91 28.65 9.93
N THR A 483 11.30 28.26 8.82
CA THR A 483 11.93 28.38 7.50
C THR A 483 12.25 29.85 7.28
N ALA A 484 13.54 30.17 7.25
CA ALA A 484 14.03 31.44 6.71
C ALA A 484 13.90 31.44 5.18
#